data_AF-A0A136MF89-F1
#
_entry.id   AF-A0A136MF89-F1
#
_cell.length_a   1.000
_cell.length_b   1.000
_cell.length_c   1.000
_cell.angle_alpha   90.00
_cell.angle_beta   90.00
_cell.angle_gamma   90.00
#
_symmetry.space_group_name_H-M   'P 1'
#
loop_
_entity.id
_entity.type
_entity.pdbx_description
1 polymer ?
#
loop_
_entity_poly.entity_id
_entity_poly.type
_entity_poly.pdbx_seq_one_letter_code
_entity_poly.pdbx_strand_id
1 'polypeptide(L)'
;MGAYFLLFPHAMVVTLIPILIFPLFIPIPAVVYLLMWFLLQFFSGATSLFGPSEGGGIAWWAHIGGFLAGMWLYSSFLSPKRARERQDPFLA
;
A
#
# COMPACT_ATOMS: atom_id res chain seq x y z
N MET A 1 0.67 0.51 4.86
CA MET A 1 1.05 -0.25 3.65
C MET A 1 1.71 0.61 2.55
N GLY A 2 1.34 1.88 2.38
CA GLY A 2 1.94 2.73 1.33
C GLY A 2 3.45 2.95 1.42
N ALA A 3 3.99 3.25 2.61
CA ALA A 3 5.44 3.37 2.77
C ALA A 3 6.17 2.05 2.47
N TYR A 4 5.57 0.93 2.89
CA TYR A 4 6.11 -0.42 2.65
C TYR A 4 6.19 -0.74 1.15
N PHE A 5 5.16 -0.34 0.38
CA PHE A 5 5.15 -0.49 -1.08
C PHE A 5 6.38 0.15 -1.75
N LEU A 6 6.82 1.31 -1.23
CA LEU A 6 7.99 2.02 -1.74
C LEU A 6 9.32 1.46 -1.20
N LEU A 7 9.36 1.05 0.06
CA LEU A 7 10.57 0.58 0.74
C LEU A 7 10.97 -0.84 0.36
N PHE A 8 9.99 -1.72 0.16
CA PHE A 8 10.23 -3.17 0.04
C PHE A 8 9.51 -3.77 -1.19
N PRO A 9 9.77 -3.29 -2.42
CA PRO A 9 9.07 -3.78 -3.62
C PRO A 9 9.34 -5.27 -3.90
N HIS A 10 10.49 -5.80 -3.48
CA HIS A 10 10.92 -7.18 -3.68
C HIS A 10 10.72 -8.09 -2.46
N ALA A 11 10.16 -7.57 -1.36
CA ALA A 11 9.83 -8.44 -0.22
C ALA A 11 8.79 -9.47 -0.62
N MET A 12 8.90 -10.69 -0.10
CA MET A 12 7.93 -11.75 -0.37
C MET A 12 6.92 -11.81 0.77
N VAL A 13 5.64 -11.70 0.42
CA VAL A 13 4.52 -11.89 1.34
C VAL A 13 4.02 -13.32 1.18
N VAL A 14 4.07 -14.12 2.25
CA VAL A 14 3.47 -15.45 2.25
C VAL A 14 1.96 -15.29 2.35
N THR A 15 1.28 -15.52 1.24
CA THR A 15 -0.18 -15.42 1.15
C THR A 15 -0.82 -16.77 1.41
N LEU A 16 -1.96 -16.75 2.08
CA LEU A 16 -2.79 -17.93 2.33
C LEU A 16 -3.95 -17.93 1.32
N ILE A 17 -4.03 -18.99 0.51
CA ILE A 17 -5.20 -19.30 -0.31
C ILE A 17 -6.00 -20.38 0.41
N PRO A 18 -7.21 -20.07 0.91
CA PRO A 18 -8.03 -21.03 1.61
C PRO A 18 -8.63 -22.03 0.61
N ILE A 19 -7.95 -23.16 0.42
CA ILE A 19 -8.53 -24.33 -0.27
C ILE A 19 -9.21 -25.18 0.81
N LEU A 20 -10.46 -25.59 0.55
CA LEU A 20 -11.43 -26.17 1.50
C LEU A 20 -10.88 -27.14 2.57
N ILE A 21 -9.83 -27.93 2.26
CA ILE A 21 -9.25 -28.93 3.18
C ILE A 21 -7.76 -28.67 3.46
N PHE A 22 -7.02 -28.10 2.51
CA PHE A 22 -5.57 -27.89 2.64
C PHE A 22 -5.20 -26.43 2.35
N PRO A 23 -4.88 -25.62 3.36
CA PRO A 23 -4.47 -24.24 3.13
C PRO A 23 -3.21 -24.18 2.26
N LEU A 24 -3.27 -23.44 1.15
CA LEU A 24 -2.13 -23.27 0.24
C LEU A 24 -1.41 -21.97 0.57
N PHE A 25 -0.11 -22.07 0.87
CA PHE A 25 0.75 -20.92 1.15
C PHE A 25 1.61 -20.61 -0.06
N ILE A 26 1.46 -19.41 -0.63
CA ILE A 26 2.23 -18.97 -1.80
C ILE A 26 2.96 -17.67 -1.48
N PRO A 27 4.30 -17.61 -1.60
CA PRO A 27 5.03 -16.35 -1.54
C PRO A 27 4.77 -15.53 -2.81
N ILE A 28 4.29 -14.29 -2.63
CA ILE A 28 4.04 -13.36 -3.73
C ILE A 28 4.85 -12.08 -3.46
N PRO A 29 5.46 -11.45 -4.48
CA PRO A 29 6.12 -10.16 -4.31
C PRO A 29 5.16 -9.12 -3.72
N ALA A 30 5.63 -8.37 -2.72
CA ALA A 30 4.86 -7.39 -1.99
C ALA A 30 4.25 -6.33 -2.90
N VAL A 31 4.97 -5.90 -3.94
CA VAL A 31 4.47 -4.95 -4.93
C VAL A 31 3.19 -5.46 -5.61
N VAL A 32 3.16 -6.73 -5.99
CA VAL A 32 2.00 -7.35 -6.67
C VAL A 32 0.83 -7.46 -5.70
N TYR A 33 1.09 -7.98 -4.49
CA TYR A 33 0.06 -8.14 -3.47
C TYR A 33 -0.57 -6.81 -3.07
N LEU A 34 0.26 -5.80 -2.79
CA LEU A 34 -0.19 -4.49 -2.33
C LEU A 34 -0.90 -3.69 -3.43
N LEU A 35 -0.46 -3.80 -4.69
CA LEU A 35 -1.14 -3.14 -5.81
C LEU A 35 -2.52 -3.75 -6.04
N MET A 36 -2.62 -5.08 -6.07
CA MET A 36 -3.90 -5.79 -6.16
C MET A 36 -4.82 -5.41 -5.00
N TRP A 37 -4.31 -5.42 -3.78
CA TRP A 37 -5.08 -5.03 -2.59
C TRP A 37 -5.59 -3.59 -2.71
N PHE A 38 -4.75 -2.64 -3.13
CA PHE A 38 -5.15 -1.24 -3.32
C PHE A 38 -6.24 -1.09 -4.39
N LEU A 39 -6.10 -1.79 -5.53
CA LEU A 39 -7.13 -1.78 -6.59
C LEU A 39 -8.47 -2.32 -6.08
N LEU A 40 -8.47 -3.40 -5.29
CA LEU A 40 -9.68 -3.91 -4.65
C LEU A 40 -10.33 -2.85 -3.75
N GLN A 41 -9.55 -2.14 -2.92
CA GLN A 41 -10.06 -1.05 -2.10
C GLN A 41 -10.67 0.06 -2.97
N PHE A 42 -9.98 0.44 -4.05
CA PHE A 42 -10.43 1.49 -4.97
C PHE A 42 -11.76 1.13 -5.65
N PHE A 43 -11.87 -0.06 -6.23
CA PHE A 43 -13.11 -0.49 -6.87
C PHE A 43 -14.25 -0.64 -5.87
N SER A 44 -14.01 -1.24 -4.70
CA SER A 44 -15.03 -1.39 -3.66
C SER A 44 -15.51 -0.04 -3.11
N GLY A 45 -14.56 0.90 -2.92
CA GLY A 45 -14.85 2.28 -2.56
C GLY A 45 -15.65 3.01 -3.65
N ALA A 46 -15.27 2.87 -4.92
CA ALA A 46 -16.00 3.45 -6.04
C ALA A 46 -17.41 2.89 -6.17
N THR A 47 -17.60 1.57 -6.04
CA THR A 47 -18.94 0.97 -6.07
C THR A 47 -19.79 1.38 -4.87
N SER A 48 -19.18 1.63 -3.71
CA SER A 48 -19.89 2.09 -2.51
C SER A 48 -20.53 3.48 -2.66
N LEU A 49 -20.05 4.29 -3.62
CA LEU A 49 -20.66 5.60 -3.92
C LEU A 49 -22.02 5.48 -4.62
N PHE A 50 -22.29 4.34 -5.26
CA PHE A 50 -23.51 4.10 -6.03
C PHE A 50 -24.48 3.13 -5.32
N GLY A 51 -24.08 2.55 -4.19
CA GLY A 51 -24.87 1.61 -3.40
C GLY A 51 -25.59 2.27 -2.21
N PRO A 52 -26.45 1.52 -1.49
CA PRO A 52 -27.07 1.99 -0.26
C PRO A 52 -26.01 2.45 0.75
N SER A 53 -26.30 3.53 1.49
CA SER A 53 -25.36 4.20 2.40
C SER A 53 -25.11 3.44 3.71
N GLU A 54 -24.98 2.12 3.66
CA GLU A 54 -24.79 1.25 4.82
C GLU A 54 -23.32 1.20 5.25
N GLY A 55 -22.72 2.33 5.66
CA GLY A 55 -21.49 2.41 6.49
C GLY A 55 -20.16 1.81 5.95
N GLY A 56 -20.18 0.87 5.01
CA GLY A 56 -19.03 0.13 4.50
C GLY A 56 -18.11 0.96 3.62
N GLY A 57 -18.63 2.03 3.01
CA GLY A 57 -17.86 2.99 2.21
C GLY A 57 -16.66 3.56 2.95
N ILE A 58 -16.82 3.90 4.23
CA ILE A 58 -15.79 4.58 5.04
C ILE A 58 -14.53 3.71 5.15
N ALA A 59 -14.69 2.40 5.33
CA ALA A 59 -13.57 1.49 5.47
C ALA A 59 -12.72 1.46 4.18
N TRP A 60 -13.35 1.38 3.00
CA TRP A 60 -12.63 1.38 1.72
C TRP A 60 -11.83 2.67 1.54
N TRP A 61 -12.46 3.83 1.79
CA TRP A 61 -11.81 5.14 1.66
C TRP A 61 -10.69 5.36 2.68
N ALA A 62 -10.85 4.86 3.91
CA ALA A 62 -9.80 4.92 4.93
C ALA A 62 -8.55 4.13 4.50
N HIS A 63 -8.73 2.96 3.90
CA HIS A 63 -7.62 2.16 3.38
C HIS A 63 -6.89 2.84 2.21
N ILE A 64 -7.64 3.42 1.26
CA ILE A 64 -7.07 4.18 0.13
C ILE A 64 -6.27 5.38 0.67
N GLY A 65 -6.88 6.18 1.55
CA GLY A 65 -6.26 7.36 2.15
C GLY A 65 -5.01 7.01 2.94
N GLY A 66 -5.06 5.98 3.80
CA GLY A 66 -3.91 5.52 4.57
C GLY A 66 -2.76 4.97 3.69
N PHE A 67 -3.08 4.34 2.56
CA PHE A 67 -2.06 3.91 1.60
C PHE A 67 -1.36 5.11 0.97
N LEU A 68 -2.11 6.07 0.41
CA LEU A 68 -1.54 7.25 -0.23
C LEU A 68 -0.78 8.14 0.75
N ALA A 69 -1.35 8.38 1.94
CA ALA A 69 -0.69 9.13 3.01
C ALA A 69 0.63 8.47 3.43
N GLY A 70 0.66 7.14 3.55
CA GLY A 70 1.88 6.40 3.86
C GLY A 70 2.97 6.57 2.79
N MET A 71 2.61 6.52 1.51
CA MET A 71 3.55 6.80 0.41
C MET A 71 4.09 8.23 0.49
N TRP A 72 3.18 9.20 0.64
CA TRP A 72 3.50 10.62 0.66
C TRP A 72 4.40 11.02 1.83
N LEU A 73 4.09 10.53 3.03
CA LEU A 73 4.89 10.78 4.24
C LEU A 73 6.30 10.22 4.08
N TYR A 74 6.44 9.01 3.52
CA TYR A 74 7.75 8.44 3.26
C TYR A 74 8.54 9.28 2.26
N SER A 75 7.96 9.61 1.11
CA SER A 75 8.64 10.39 0.07
C SER A 75 9.03 11.79 0.54
N SER A 76 8.21 12.43 1.38
CA SER A 76 8.39 13.82 1.78
C SER A 76 9.34 14.00 2.97
N PHE A 77 9.27 13.09 3.95
CA PHE A 77 9.95 13.27 5.25
C PHE A 77 10.96 12.17 5.60
N LEU A 78 10.77 10.94 5.11
CA LEU A 78 11.54 9.78 5.57
C LEU A 78 12.49 9.21 4.49
N SER A 79 12.48 9.77 3.27
CA SER A 79 13.39 9.37 2.19
C SER A 79 14.81 9.92 2.42
N PRO A 80 15.84 9.06 2.55
CA PRO A 80 17.22 9.48 2.83
C PRO A 80 17.84 10.38 1.75
N LYS A 81 17.29 10.37 0.53
CA LYS A 81 17.78 11.21 -0.58
C LYS A 81 17.75 12.70 -0.23
N ARG A 82 16.78 13.16 0.58
CA ARG A 82 16.69 14.56 1.03
C ARG A 82 17.69 14.94 2.13
N ALA A 83 18.17 13.98 2.91
CA ALA A 83 19.14 14.25 3.98
C ALA A 83 20.56 14.46 3.41
N ARG A 84 20.91 13.74 2.34
CA ARG A 84 22.24 13.79 1.71
C ARG A 84 22.47 15.06 0.89
N GLU A 85 21.43 15.63 0.30
CA GLU A 85 21.50 16.85 -0.53
C GLU A 85 21.69 18.13 0.30
N ARG A 86 21.40 18.10 1.61
CA ARG A 86 21.59 19.24 2.52
C ARG A 86 22.98 19.31 3.17
N GLN A 87 23.82 18.28 3.01
CA GLN A 87 25.06 18.12 3.77
C GLN A 87 26.34 18.25 2.92
N ASP A 88 26.26 18.61 1.64
CA ASP A 88 27.45 18.93 0.82
C ASP A 88 27.63 20.45 0.67
N PRO A 89 28.29 21.14 1.62
CA PRO A 89 28.72 22.53 1.45
C PRO A 89 29.92 22.67 0.49
N PHE A 90 30.39 21.59 -0.14
CA PHE A 90 31.62 21.57 -0.95
C PHE A 90 31.39 21.44 -2.48
N LEU A 91 30.15 21.55 -2.95
CA LEU A 91 29.79 21.48 -4.39
C LEU A 91 29.31 22.82 -4.97
N ALA A 92 29.75 23.95 -4.41
CA ALA A 92 29.47 25.30 -4.91
C ALA A 92 30.76 26.02 -5.32
#